data_AF-A0A832MWK1-F1
#
_entry.id   AF-A0A832MWK1-F1
#
_cell.length_a   1.000
_cell.length_b   1.000
_cell.length_c   1.000
_cell.angle_alpha   90.00
_cell.angle_beta   90.00
_cell.angle_gamma   90.00
#
_symmetry.space_group_name_H-M   'P 1'
#
loop_
_entity.id
_entity.type
_entity.pdbx_description
1 polymer ?
#
loop_
_entity_poly.entity_id
_entity_poly.type
_entity_poly.pdbx_seq_one_letter_code
_entity_poly.pdbx_strand_id
1 'polypeptide(L)'
;MNEKKDIHRVIPENESDCIWMEAGLVSYKLCDRNYDCENCPFDIVMRQRSDARKSPSTTAEDSGSQSLTKTSNIWDNNYLQAIVNSFFTSLLSRPIPDDRLYSQGHMWLLQEKPNSFTIGLDHIVSHFLKSMQEIVLPQVHTPISTDSPCIWIACHEGTVTIRSPLQGKVERTNSRLIESAHLLGTSPYSDGWLISVYTNESPFLKEKFLKPDQAKTLFTNQIYSIQREVLSELNRSSPEIGQTMCDGGMRARNFEDIIGSIKYFSILEYLVSSGQK
;
A
#
# COMPACT_ATOMS: atom_id res chain seq x y z
N MET A 1 3.77 -15.69 -19.35
CA MET A 1 4.68 -16.77 -18.92
C MET A 1 6.05 -16.12 -18.77
N ASN A 2 6.39 -15.67 -17.56
CA ASN A 2 7.57 -14.84 -17.30
C ASN A 2 8.74 -15.75 -16.94
N GLU A 3 9.47 -16.24 -17.94
CA GLU A 3 10.79 -16.82 -17.70
C GLU A 3 11.78 -15.66 -17.61
N LYS A 4 12.33 -15.46 -16.40
CA LYS A 4 13.39 -14.50 -16.14
C LYS A 4 14.53 -14.75 -17.13
N LYS A 5 14.96 -13.67 -17.77
CA LYS A 5 16.08 -13.67 -18.72
C LYS A 5 17.36 -13.99 -17.96
N ASP A 6 17.73 -15.25 -17.92
CA ASP A 6 19.03 -15.70 -17.39
C ASP A 6 20.14 -15.09 -18.24
N ILE A 7 20.81 -14.10 -17.67
CA ILE A 7 22.07 -13.59 -18.20
C ILE A 7 23.05 -14.75 -18.00
N HIS A 8 23.43 -15.45 -19.07
CA HIS A 8 24.29 -16.63 -19.06
C HIS A 8 25.49 -16.48 -18.11
N ARG A 9 25.36 -17.03 -16.91
CA ARG A 9 26.46 -17.20 -15.94
C ARG A 9 27.14 -18.52 -16.30
N VAL A 10 28.24 -18.45 -17.04
CA VAL A 10 29.03 -19.64 -17.38
C VAL A 10 30.11 -19.81 -16.31
N ILE A 11 29.99 -20.87 -15.51
CA ILE A 11 31.00 -21.29 -14.54
C ILE A 11 31.81 -22.41 -15.20
N PRO A 12 33.15 -22.32 -15.29
CA PRO A 12 33.99 -23.38 -15.83
C PRO A 12 33.85 -24.71 -15.06
N GLU A 13 34.01 -25.85 -15.74
CA GLU A 13 34.01 -27.16 -15.10
C GLU A 13 35.15 -27.25 -14.06
N ASN A 14 34.82 -27.67 -12.83
CA ASN A 14 35.69 -27.72 -11.64
C ASN A 14 35.97 -26.38 -10.94
N GLU A 15 35.25 -25.31 -11.27
CA GLU A 15 35.25 -24.07 -10.51
C GLU A 15 33.88 -23.83 -9.86
N SER A 16 33.86 -23.10 -8.76
CA SER A 16 32.64 -22.77 -8.01
C SER A 16 32.45 -21.27 -7.99
N ASP A 17 31.21 -20.79 -7.96
CA ASP A 17 30.93 -19.37 -7.80
C ASP A 17 31.13 -18.90 -6.36
N CYS A 18 31.42 -17.61 -6.20
CA CYS A 18 31.49 -16.97 -4.90
C CYS A 18 30.08 -16.80 -4.31
N ILE A 19 29.93 -16.94 -3.00
CA ILE A 19 28.63 -16.77 -2.31
C ILE A 19 27.94 -15.42 -2.60
N TRP A 20 28.72 -14.35 -2.82
CA TRP A 20 28.19 -13.03 -3.16
C TRP A 20 27.72 -12.94 -4.62
N MET A 21 28.29 -13.76 -5.50
CA MET A 21 27.85 -13.91 -6.89
C MET A 21 26.59 -14.78 -6.98
N GLU A 22 26.56 -15.88 -6.23
CA GLU A 22 25.39 -16.74 -6.08
C GLU A 22 24.17 -15.94 -5.59
N ALA A 23 24.36 -15.13 -4.54
CA ALA A 23 23.35 -14.22 -3.98
C ALA A 23 22.97 -13.03 -4.91
N GLY A 24 23.64 -12.89 -6.07
CA GLY A 24 23.36 -11.82 -7.04
C GLY A 24 23.79 -10.41 -6.61
N LEU A 25 24.57 -10.29 -5.53
CA LEU A 25 25.14 -9.02 -5.06
C LEU A 25 26.42 -8.63 -5.81
N VAL A 26 27.05 -9.60 -6.48
CA VAL A 26 28.20 -9.42 -7.36
C VAL A 26 27.88 -10.06 -8.71
N SER A 27 28.22 -9.39 -9.80
CA SER A 27 27.90 -9.87 -11.15
C SER A 27 28.71 -11.10 -11.56
N TYR A 28 30.00 -11.14 -11.19
CA TYR A 28 30.89 -12.26 -11.52
C TYR A 28 32.07 -12.33 -10.54
N LYS A 29 32.22 -13.46 -9.84
CA LYS A 29 33.41 -13.84 -9.08
C LYS A 29 33.38 -15.32 -8.77
N LEU A 30 34.46 -16.03 -9.12
CA LEU A 30 34.64 -17.44 -8.78
C LEU A 30 35.35 -17.60 -7.43
N CYS A 31 35.04 -18.68 -6.74
CA CYS A 31 35.61 -19.06 -5.46
C CYS A 31 36.97 -19.72 -5.67
N ASP A 32 38.03 -19.07 -5.17
CA ASP A 32 39.41 -19.56 -5.21
C ASP A 32 39.86 -20.21 -3.89
N ARG A 33 38.94 -20.33 -2.91
CA ARG A 33 39.24 -20.75 -1.54
C ARG A 33 38.32 -21.86 -1.01
N ASN A 34 37.69 -22.61 -1.92
CA ASN A 34 36.81 -23.73 -1.59
C ASN A 34 35.79 -23.41 -0.48
N TYR A 35 35.14 -22.25 -0.61
CA TYR A 35 34.14 -21.70 0.32
C TYR A 35 34.64 -21.36 1.74
N ASP A 36 35.95 -21.28 1.98
CA ASP A 36 36.52 -20.68 3.20
C ASP A 36 36.35 -19.14 3.19
N CYS A 37 35.12 -18.70 3.44
CA CYS A 37 34.75 -17.29 3.42
C CYS A 37 35.30 -16.53 4.63
N GLU A 38 35.45 -17.19 5.78
CA GLU A 38 35.97 -16.57 7.01
C GLU A 38 37.38 -16.01 6.82
N ASN A 39 38.20 -16.68 6.02
CA ASN A 39 39.55 -16.23 5.67
C ASN A 39 39.63 -15.58 4.29
N CYS A 40 38.52 -15.28 3.62
CA CYS A 40 38.51 -14.71 2.28
C CYS A 40 38.60 -13.16 2.32
N PRO A 41 39.66 -12.54 1.77
CA PRO A 41 39.82 -11.08 1.78
C PRO A 41 38.67 -10.36 1.08
N PHE A 42 38.12 -10.98 0.03
CA PHE A 42 36.97 -10.41 -0.67
C PHE A 42 35.73 -10.40 0.22
N ASP A 43 35.46 -11.48 0.95
CA ASP A 43 34.35 -11.57 1.89
C ASP A 43 34.50 -10.57 3.05
N ILE A 44 35.70 -10.47 3.62
CA ILE A 44 36.03 -9.49 4.68
C ILE A 44 35.71 -8.05 4.21
N VAL A 45 36.13 -7.68 3.00
CA VAL A 45 35.87 -6.35 2.43
C VAL A 45 34.37 -6.14 2.15
N MET A 46 33.67 -7.17 1.67
CA MET A 46 32.23 -7.09 1.41
C MET A 46 31.43 -6.88 2.70
N ARG A 47 31.81 -7.56 3.79
CA ARG A 47 31.21 -7.36 5.13
C ARG A 47 31.49 -5.95 5.67
N GLN A 48 32.73 -5.49 5.60
CA GLN A 48 33.11 -4.15 6.07
C GLN A 48 32.38 -3.01 5.34
N ARG A 49 32.14 -3.15 4.02
CA ARG A 49 31.34 -2.18 3.25
C ARG A 49 29.85 -2.17 3.62
N SER A 50 29.33 -3.29 4.12
CA SER A 50 27.98 -3.36 4.67
C SER A 50 27.89 -2.61 6.00
N ASP A 51 28.93 -2.70 6.83
CA ASP A 51 28.98 -2.05 8.15
C ASP A 51 29.26 -0.54 8.09
N ALA A 52 30.06 -0.08 7.12
CA ALA A 52 30.45 1.33 6.97
C ALA A 52 29.31 2.29 6.56
N ARG A 53 28.09 1.80 6.27
CA ARG A 53 26.90 2.65 6.06
C ARG A 53 26.23 3.12 7.35
N LYS A 54 26.75 2.73 8.52
CA LYS A 54 26.35 3.31 9.81
C LYS A 54 27.17 4.56 10.07
N SER A 55 26.54 5.73 10.00
CA SER A 55 27.14 7.03 10.37
C SER A 55 27.60 7.06 11.84
N PRO A 56 28.70 7.76 12.18
CA PRO A 56 29.26 7.74 13.53
C PRO A 56 28.49 8.68 14.48
N SER A 57 27.90 8.14 15.53
CA SER A 57 27.41 8.92 16.67
C SER A 57 28.57 9.12 17.66
N THR A 58 28.92 10.38 17.88
CA THR A 58 29.90 10.84 18.87
C THR A 58 29.52 10.47 20.29
N THR A 59 30.55 10.09 21.04
CA THR A 59 30.62 9.71 22.46
C THR A 59 30.15 10.81 23.41
N ALA A 60 29.33 10.44 24.40
CA ALA A 60 29.30 11.09 25.71
C ALA A 60 28.96 10.01 26.76
N GLU A 61 29.91 9.77 27.65
CA GLU A 61 29.76 8.97 28.86
C GLU A 61 28.83 9.74 29.83
N ASP A 62 27.81 9.07 30.36
CA ASP A 62 27.32 9.42 31.70
C ASP A 62 26.90 8.17 32.46
N SER A 63 27.51 8.08 33.64
CA SER A 63 27.42 7.05 34.65
C SER A 63 26.06 7.07 35.33
N GLY A 64 25.34 5.95 35.26
CA GLY A 64 24.05 5.79 35.92
C GLY A 64 23.63 4.33 35.99
N SER A 65 24.23 3.59 36.91
CA SER A 65 23.83 2.24 37.29
C SER A 65 22.36 2.16 37.69
N GLN A 66 21.53 1.64 36.78
CA GLN A 66 20.26 1.01 37.12
C GLN A 66 20.12 -0.28 36.31
N SER A 67 19.89 -1.36 37.06
CA SER A 67 19.68 -2.72 36.60
C SER A 67 18.57 -2.80 35.55
N LEU A 68 18.94 -2.88 34.27
CA LEU A 68 18.02 -3.17 33.17
C LEU A 68 18.04 -4.68 32.89
N THR A 69 17.34 -5.45 33.72
CA THR A 69 16.90 -6.80 33.35
C THR A 69 15.56 -6.71 32.62
N LYS A 70 15.60 -6.38 31.33
CA LYS A 70 14.60 -6.77 30.33
C LYS A 70 15.09 -6.36 28.95
N THR A 71 15.85 -7.26 28.33
CA THR A 71 16.04 -7.25 26.88
C THR A 71 14.67 -7.44 26.23
N SER A 72 14.11 -6.35 25.70
CA SER A 72 12.83 -6.34 25.00
C SER A 72 12.93 -7.23 23.76
N ASN A 73 11.96 -8.14 23.62
CA ASN A 73 11.90 -9.07 22.51
C ASN A 73 11.67 -8.32 21.19
N ILE A 74 12.38 -8.73 20.14
CA ILE A 74 12.30 -8.16 18.79
C ILE A 74 10.96 -8.47 18.09
N TRP A 75 10.14 -9.33 18.71
CA TRP A 75 8.72 -9.57 18.44
C TRP A 75 7.84 -8.92 19.51
N ASP A 76 8.15 -7.68 19.87
CA ASP A 76 7.25 -6.94 20.75
C ASP A 76 5.96 -6.74 19.94
N ASN A 77 4.89 -7.45 20.30
CA ASN A 77 3.58 -7.27 19.69
C ASN A 77 3.22 -5.77 19.73
N ASN A 78 3.74 -5.04 20.72
CA ASN A 78 3.70 -3.59 20.80
C ASN A 78 4.31 -2.85 19.58
N TYR A 79 5.40 -3.34 18.96
CA TYR A 79 6.01 -2.75 17.76
C TYR A 79 5.14 -2.94 16.51
N LEU A 80 4.68 -4.17 16.24
CA LEU A 80 3.80 -4.45 15.10
C LEU A 80 2.44 -3.75 15.27
N GLN A 81 1.89 -3.76 16.48
CA GLN A 81 0.70 -2.99 16.81
C GLN A 81 0.93 -1.48 16.63
N ALA A 82 2.11 -0.96 16.98
CA ALA A 82 2.42 0.46 16.76
C ALA A 82 2.44 0.82 15.26
N ILE A 83 3.01 -0.04 14.40
CA ILE A 83 2.96 0.17 12.94
C ILE A 83 1.53 0.17 12.42
N VAL A 84 0.73 -0.83 12.83
CA VAL A 84 -0.68 -0.95 12.43
C VAL A 84 -1.49 0.27 12.91
N ASN A 85 -1.34 0.64 14.18
CA ASN A 85 -2.04 1.78 14.76
C ASN A 85 -1.61 3.09 14.07
N SER A 86 -0.32 3.28 13.82
CA SER A 86 0.20 4.46 13.12
C SER A 86 -0.38 4.57 11.70
N PHE A 87 -0.48 3.46 10.97
CA PHE A 87 -1.11 3.42 9.65
C PHE A 87 -2.57 3.89 9.69
N PHE A 88 -3.39 3.31 10.57
CA PHE A 88 -4.81 3.67 10.66
C PHE A 88 -5.04 5.06 11.26
N THR A 89 -4.21 5.50 12.21
CA THR A 89 -4.24 6.89 12.71
C THR A 89 -3.89 7.88 11.59
N SER A 90 -2.89 7.59 10.76
CA SER A 90 -2.56 8.43 9.60
C SER A 90 -3.67 8.45 8.55
N LEU A 91 -4.43 7.36 8.43
CA LEU A 91 -5.57 7.28 7.53
C LEU A 91 -6.72 8.17 8.03
N LEU A 92 -7.08 8.06 9.31
CA LEU A 92 -8.19 8.79 9.92
C LEU A 92 -7.89 10.27 10.21
N SER A 93 -6.63 10.70 10.16
CA SER A 93 -6.25 12.09 10.45
C SER A 93 -6.53 13.06 9.30
N ARG A 94 -6.71 12.56 8.06
CA ARG A 94 -7.00 13.42 6.91
C ARG A 94 -8.50 13.79 6.90
N PRO A 95 -8.85 15.06 6.67
CA PRO A 95 -10.24 15.49 6.71
C PRO A 95 -11.04 14.94 5.53
N ILE A 96 -12.31 14.63 5.80
CA ILE A 96 -13.35 14.39 4.78
C ILE A 96 -14.03 15.74 4.49
N PRO A 97 -13.93 16.28 3.26
CA PRO A 97 -14.53 17.57 2.90
C PRO A 97 -16.06 17.64 3.09
N ASP A 98 -16.56 18.82 3.45
CA ASP A 98 -17.99 19.07 3.71
C ASP A 98 -18.77 19.59 2.48
N ASP A 99 -18.08 19.83 1.37
CA ASP A 99 -18.61 20.45 0.14
C ASP A 99 -19.21 19.45 -0.87
N ARG A 100 -19.19 18.15 -0.55
CA ARG A 100 -19.53 17.07 -1.48
C ARG A 100 -20.33 15.95 -0.82
N LEU A 101 -20.98 15.14 -1.64
CA LEU A 101 -21.66 13.92 -1.21
C LEU A 101 -20.73 12.72 -1.32
N TYR A 102 -21.08 11.63 -0.63
CA TYR A 102 -20.27 10.41 -0.59
C TYR A 102 -21.10 9.16 -0.82
N SER A 103 -20.49 8.18 -1.48
CA SER A 103 -21.02 6.82 -1.54
C SER A 103 -20.45 5.97 -0.40
N GLN A 104 -21.11 4.87 -0.09
CA GLN A 104 -20.60 3.87 0.85
C GLN A 104 -19.32 3.16 0.34
N GLY A 105 -19.10 3.17 -0.99
CA GLY A 105 -17.90 2.63 -1.64
C GLY A 105 -16.77 3.66 -1.77
N HIS A 106 -16.67 4.61 -0.84
CA HIS A 106 -15.58 5.60 -0.75
C HIS A 106 -15.39 6.52 -1.98
N MET A 107 -16.43 6.67 -2.80
CA MET A 107 -16.44 7.67 -3.87
C MET A 107 -17.08 8.97 -3.39
N TRP A 108 -16.53 10.11 -3.81
CA TRP A 108 -17.11 11.42 -3.56
C TRP A 108 -17.74 12.01 -4.82
N LEU A 109 -18.76 12.86 -4.65
CA LEU A 109 -19.51 13.51 -5.72
C LEU A 109 -19.62 15.02 -5.43
N LEU A 110 -18.94 15.83 -6.23
CA LEU A 110 -18.98 17.29 -6.16
C LEU A 110 -19.86 17.84 -7.28
N GLN A 111 -20.89 18.61 -6.93
CA GLN A 111 -21.75 19.26 -7.91
C GLN A 111 -21.10 20.56 -8.39
N GLU A 112 -20.69 20.62 -9.66
CA GLU A 112 -20.12 21.85 -10.24
C GLU A 112 -21.20 22.75 -10.86
N LYS A 113 -22.21 22.12 -11.47
CA LYS A 113 -23.32 22.78 -12.18
C LYS A 113 -24.61 21.96 -11.99
N PRO A 114 -25.80 22.51 -12.33
CA PRO A 114 -27.02 21.71 -12.36
C PRO A 114 -26.80 20.43 -13.18
N ASN A 115 -27.19 19.28 -12.62
CA ASN A 115 -27.08 17.96 -13.25
C ASN A 115 -25.65 17.44 -13.57
N SER A 116 -24.59 18.18 -13.25
CA SER A 116 -23.19 17.80 -13.54
C SER A 116 -22.40 17.54 -12.26
N PHE A 117 -21.95 16.31 -12.08
CA PHE A 117 -21.24 15.85 -10.88
C PHE A 117 -19.84 15.34 -11.24
N THR A 118 -18.83 15.91 -10.59
CA THR A 118 -17.46 15.41 -10.63
C THR A 118 -17.29 14.34 -9.56
N ILE A 119 -16.71 13.21 -9.94
CA ILE A 119 -16.62 11.99 -9.14
C ILE A 119 -15.15 11.62 -8.96
N GLY A 120 -14.76 11.22 -7.76
CA GLY A 120 -13.42 10.69 -7.47
C GLY A 120 -13.41 9.73 -6.29
N LEU A 121 -12.23 9.21 -5.96
CA LEU A 121 -12.01 8.36 -4.79
C LEU A 121 -11.58 9.22 -3.60
N ASP A 122 -12.04 8.86 -2.41
CA ASP A 122 -11.61 9.53 -1.20
C ASP A 122 -10.15 9.20 -0.86
N HIS A 123 -9.61 9.88 0.15
CA HIS A 123 -8.22 9.64 0.56
C HIS A 123 -8.00 8.26 1.19
N ILE A 124 -9.06 7.60 1.66
CA ILE A 124 -8.97 6.30 2.33
C ILE A 124 -8.62 5.26 1.28
N VAL A 125 -9.48 5.10 0.27
CA VAL A 125 -9.21 4.18 -0.85
C VAL A 125 -7.94 4.57 -1.59
N SER A 126 -7.71 5.87 -1.80
CA SER A 126 -6.50 6.33 -2.48
C SER A 126 -5.21 6.00 -1.72
N HIS A 127 -5.25 5.87 -0.39
CA HIS A 127 -4.10 5.43 0.40
C HIS A 127 -3.75 3.96 0.15
N PHE A 128 -4.73 3.13 -0.23
CA PHE A 128 -4.55 1.72 -0.57
C PHE A 128 -4.10 1.50 -2.03
N LEU A 129 -4.12 2.53 -2.87
CA LEU A 129 -3.70 2.45 -4.28
C LEU A 129 -2.19 2.63 -4.50
N LYS A 130 -1.33 2.25 -3.53
CA LYS A 130 0.12 2.44 -3.63
C LYS A 130 0.76 1.59 -4.73
N SER A 131 0.27 0.39 -4.97
CA SER A 131 0.77 -0.53 -6.00
C SER A 131 0.12 -0.32 -7.37
N MET A 132 -0.63 0.77 -7.55
CA MET A 132 -1.26 1.12 -8.82
C MET A 132 -0.22 1.34 -9.92
N GLN A 133 -0.49 0.76 -11.09
CA GLN A 133 0.34 0.85 -12.28
C GLN A 133 -0.35 1.64 -13.39
N GLU A 134 -1.64 1.38 -13.61
CA GLU A 134 -2.40 1.96 -14.72
C GLU A 134 -3.87 2.19 -14.33
N ILE A 135 -4.52 3.15 -14.98
CA ILE A 135 -5.96 3.37 -14.90
C ILE A 135 -6.57 3.47 -16.28
N VAL A 136 -7.68 2.78 -16.47
CA VAL A 136 -8.51 2.85 -17.68
C VAL A 136 -9.76 3.65 -17.34
N LEU A 137 -9.89 4.81 -17.97
CA LEU A 137 -11.05 5.70 -17.84
C LEU A 137 -12.03 5.48 -19.01
N PRO A 138 -13.34 5.71 -18.80
CA PRO A 138 -14.32 5.62 -19.88
C PRO A 138 -14.10 6.74 -20.89
N GLN A 139 -14.63 6.61 -22.11
CA GLN A 139 -14.61 7.71 -23.06
C GLN A 139 -15.65 8.77 -22.71
N VAL A 140 -15.36 10.03 -23.02
CA VAL A 140 -16.36 11.10 -22.99
C VAL A 140 -17.56 10.70 -23.86
N HIS A 141 -18.76 11.05 -23.41
CA HIS A 141 -20.05 10.68 -23.97
C HIS A 141 -20.50 9.22 -23.80
N THR A 142 -19.72 8.38 -23.13
CA THR A 142 -20.16 7.02 -22.78
C THR A 142 -21.34 7.08 -21.81
N PRO A 143 -22.47 6.40 -22.09
CA PRO A 143 -23.53 6.21 -21.10
C PRO A 143 -23.07 5.24 -20.01
N ILE A 144 -23.38 5.54 -18.76
CA ILE A 144 -23.08 4.69 -17.61
C ILE A 144 -24.34 4.47 -16.79
N SER A 145 -24.48 3.28 -16.21
CA SER A 145 -25.60 2.90 -15.36
C SER A 145 -25.14 2.78 -13.91
N THR A 146 -26.05 3.00 -12.97
CA THR A 146 -25.76 2.71 -11.55
C THR A 146 -25.25 1.28 -11.42
N ASP A 147 -24.18 1.09 -10.68
CA ASP A 147 -23.51 -0.18 -10.42
C ASP A 147 -22.95 -0.90 -11.68
N SER A 148 -22.85 -0.23 -12.83
CA SER A 148 -22.07 -0.77 -13.96
C SER A 148 -20.58 -0.44 -13.81
N PRO A 149 -19.65 -1.38 -14.07
CA PRO A 149 -18.23 -1.08 -14.21
C PRO A 149 -17.97 0.05 -15.19
N CYS A 150 -17.16 1.04 -14.79
CA CYS A 150 -16.82 2.17 -15.66
C CYS A 150 -15.33 2.52 -15.68
N ILE A 151 -14.57 2.15 -14.64
CA ILE A 151 -13.13 2.44 -14.53
C ILE A 151 -12.43 1.19 -13.99
N TRP A 152 -11.23 0.90 -14.50
CA TRP A 152 -10.38 -0.18 -14.03
C TRP A 152 -9.05 0.38 -13.57
N ILE A 153 -8.59 -0.03 -12.39
CA ILE A 153 -7.29 0.35 -11.85
C ILE A 153 -6.45 -0.90 -11.72
N ALA A 154 -5.38 -1.00 -12.51
CA ALA A 154 -4.45 -2.10 -12.46
C ALA A 154 -3.43 -1.87 -11.34
N CYS A 155 -3.31 -2.84 -10.44
CA CYS A 155 -2.32 -2.90 -9.38
C CYS A 155 -1.44 -4.14 -9.60
N HIS A 156 -0.32 -4.23 -8.87
CA HIS A 156 0.56 -5.40 -8.94
C HIS A 156 -0.16 -6.71 -8.59
N GLU A 157 -1.10 -6.68 -7.64
CA GLU A 157 -1.83 -7.84 -7.13
C GLU A 157 -3.06 -8.22 -7.96
N GLY A 158 -3.57 -7.31 -8.79
CA GLY A 158 -4.84 -7.51 -9.50
C GLY A 158 -5.44 -6.23 -10.07
N THR A 159 -6.66 -6.32 -10.58
CA THR A 159 -7.39 -5.17 -11.12
C THR A 159 -8.59 -4.83 -10.25
N VAL A 160 -8.64 -3.59 -9.77
CA VAL A 160 -9.78 -3.06 -9.02
C VAL A 160 -10.78 -2.47 -10.01
N THR A 161 -12.03 -2.93 -9.93
CA THR A 161 -13.11 -2.41 -10.77
C THR A 161 -13.91 -1.36 -10.01
N ILE A 162 -13.87 -0.12 -10.48
CA ILE A 162 -14.73 0.95 -9.95
C ILE A 162 -16.03 0.96 -10.75
N ARG A 163 -17.14 0.89 -10.03
CA ARG A 163 -18.49 0.91 -10.60
C ARG A 163 -19.10 2.29 -10.46
N SER A 164 -19.94 2.67 -11.42
CA SER A 164 -20.57 3.98 -11.40
C SER A 164 -21.56 4.10 -10.23
N PRO A 165 -21.49 5.16 -9.41
CA PRO A 165 -22.41 5.33 -8.29
C PRO A 165 -23.82 5.79 -8.73
N LEU A 166 -23.95 6.29 -9.97
CA LEU A 166 -25.19 6.82 -10.52
C LEU A 166 -25.33 6.53 -12.02
N GLN A 167 -26.54 6.69 -12.55
CA GLN A 167 -26.78 6.62 -13.99
C GLN A 167 -26.55 7.99 -14.63
N GLY A 168 -25.97 8.02 -15.82
CA GLY A 168 -25.76 9.25 -16.56
C GLY A 168 -24.93 9.10 -17.83
N LYS A 169 -24.36 10.20 -18.28
CA LYS A 169 -23.46 10.27 -19.43
C LYS A 169 -22.16 10.94 -19.02
N VAL A 170 -21.01 10.35 -19.35
CA VAL A 170 -19.70 10.93 -19.06
C VAL A 170 -19.53 12.23 -19.86
N GLU A 171 -19.25 13.33 -19.17
CA GLU A 171 -18.96 14.64 -19.77
C GLU A 171 -17.47 14.90 -19.87
N ARG A 172 -16.70 14.50 -18.85
CA ARG A 172 -15.24 14.69 -18.80
C ARG A 172 -14.57 13.52 -18.11
N THR A 173 -13.30 13.31 -18.42
CA THR A 173 -12.43 12.28 -17.84
C THR A 173 -11.10 12.93 -17.50
N ASN A 174 -10.50 12.56 -16.37
CA ASN A 174 -9.21 13.11 -15.98
C ASN A 174 -8.05 12.40 -16.67
N SER A 175 -7.75 12.79 -17.93
CA SER A 175 -6.67 12.18 -18.71
C SER A 175 -5.29 12.32 -18.06
N ARG A 176 -5.10 13.29 -17.14
CA ARG A 176 -3.84 13.45 -16.38
C ARG A 176 -3.50 12.21 -15.56
N LEU A 177 -4.49 11.40 -15.17
CA LEU A 177 -4.25 10.18 -14.40
C LEU A 177 -3.55 9.07 -15.20
N ILE A 178 -3.62 9.12 -16.53
CA ILE A 178 -2.90 8.18 -17.42
C ILE A 178 -1.39 8.42 -17.32
N GLU A 179 -0.98 9.68 -17.29
CA GLU A 179 0.43 10.08 -17.19
C GLU A 179 0.91 10.19 -15.73
N SER A 180 -0.02 10.45 -14.80
CA SER A 180 0.27 10.82 -13.41
C SER A 180 -0.73 10.20 -12.44
N ALA A 181 -0.71 8.87 -12.35
CA ALA A 181 -1.52 8.08 -11.41
C ALA A 181 -1.36 8.52 -9.93
N HIS A 182 -0.17 9.02 -9.56
CA HIS A 182 0.13 9.47 -8.19
C HIS A 182 -0.82 10.57 -7.67
N LEU A 183 -1.49 11.31 -8.56
CA LEU A 183 -2.46 12.35 -8.20
C LEU A 183 -3.64 11.80 -7.37
N LEU A 184 -4.01 10.52 -7.56
CA LEU A 184 -5.01 9.86 -6.72
C LEU A 184 -4.58 9.86 -5.24
N GLY A 185 -3.32 9.54 -4.97
CA GLY A 185 -2.79 9.50 -3.59
C GLY A 185 -2.49 10.88 -2.99
N THR A 186 -1.92 11.79 -3.78
CA THR A 186 -1.48 13.11 -3.29
C THR A 186 -2.64 14.09 -3.15
N SER A 187 -3.56 14.10 -4.12
CA SER A 187 -4.60 15.12 -4.29
C SER A 187 -5.99 14.51 -4.55
N PRO A 188 -6.47 13.54 -3.73
CA PRO A 188 -7.68 12.76 -4.02
C PRO A 188 -8.95 13.59 -4.22
N TYR A 189 -9.03 14.76 -3.57
CA TYR A 189 -10.21 15.64 -3.59
C TYR A 189 -10.11 16.81 -4.56
N SER A 190 -8.96 16.99 -5.21
CA SER A 190 -8.69 18.05 -6.19
C SER A 190 -8.21 17.45 -7.50
N ASP A 191 -6.90 17.33 -7.73
CA ASP A 191 -6.33 16.85 -9.00
C ASP A 191 -6.59 15.35 -9.27
N GLY A 192 -6.99 14.59 -8.26
CA GLY A 192 -7.26 13.14 -8.32
C GLY A 192 -8.72 12.76 -8.67
N TRP A 193 -9.52 13.69 -9.20
CA TRP A 193 -10.87 13.36 -9.69
C TRP A 193 -10.80 12.38 -10.87
N LEU A 194 -11.82 11.54 -11.05
CA LEU A 194 -11.83 10.48 -12.05
C LEU A 194 -12.59 10.90 -13.32
N ILE A 195 -13.88 11.20 -13.15
CA ILE A 195 -14.82 11.51 -14.23
C ILE A 195 -15.80 12.59 -13.80
N SER A 196 -16.42 13.25 -14.77
CA SER A 196 -17.54 14.15 -14.58
C SER A 196 -18.73 13.60 -15.35
N VAL A 197 -19.91 13.55 -14.73
CA VAL A 197 -21.09 12.86 -15.25
C VAL A 197 -22.30 13.80 -15.23
N TYR A 198 -22.98 13.87 -16.37
CA TYR A 198 -24.30 14.47 -16.49
C TYR A 198 -25.37 13.45 -16.11
N THR A 199 -26.29 13.82 -15.23
CA THR A 199 -27.42 12.98 -14.82
C THR A 199 -28.70 13.77 -14.59
N ASN A 200 -29.83 13.19 -15.00
CA ASN A 200 -31.15 13.73 -14.69
C ASN A 200 -31.65 13.32 -13.29
N GLU A 201 -30.88 12.50 -12.55
CA GLU A 201 -31.21 12.07 -11.18
C GLU A 201 -30.88 13.12 -10.10
N SER A 202 -30.34 14.29 -10.50
CA SER A 202 -29.81 15.32 -9.58
C SER A 202 -30.72 15.66 -8.39
N PRO A 203 -32.06 15.80 -8.53
CA PRO A 203 -32.92 16.13 -7.39
C PRO A 203 -32.91 15.08 -6.27
N PHE A 204 -32.66 13.81 -6.60
CA PHE A 204 -32.77 12.67 -5.68
C PHE A 204 -31.42 12.23 -5.10
N LEU A 205 -30.30 12.77 -5.60
CA LEU A 205 -28.97 12.33 -5.19
C LEU A 205 -28.66 12.61 -3.71
N LYS A 206 -29.25 13.65 -3.13
CA LYS A 206 -29.08 13.98 -1.70
C LYS A 206 -29.71 12.95 -0.76
N GLU A 207 -30.66 12.16 -1.25
CA GLU A 207 -31.30 11.08 -0.50
C GLU A 207 -30.55 9.75 -0.70
N LYS A 208 -29.97 9.55 -1.89
CA LYS A 208 -29.21 8.34 -2.25
C LYS A 208 -27.80 8.32 -1.67
N PHE A 209 -27.14 9.47 -1.54
CA PHE A 209 -25.77 9.57 -1.09
C PHE A 209 -25.64 10.10 0.34
N LEU A 210 -24.55 9.73 0.98
CA LEU A 210 -24.20 10.15 2.33
C LEU A 210 -23.82 11.63 2.34
N LYS A 211 -24.35 12.36 3.32
CA LYS A 211 -23.84 13.68 3.69
C LYS A 211 -22.49 13.56 4.40
N PRO A 212 -21.67 14.62 4.45
CA PRO A 212 -20.34 14.58 5.04
C PRO A 212 -20.28 13.96 6.46
N ASP A 213 -21.18 14.34 7.37
CA ASP A 213 -21.18 13.80 8.74
C ASP A 213 -21.52 12.30 8.80
N GLN A 214 -22.41 11.85 7.92
CA GLN A 214 -22.75 10.44 7.77
C GLN A 214 -21.56 9.66 7.21
N ALA A 215 -20.88 10.22 6.20
CA ALA A 215 -19.69 9.63 5.59
C ALA A 215 -18.54 9.51 6.60
N LYS A 216 -18.24 10.59 7.35
CA LYS A 216 -17.23 10.58 8.42
C LYS A 216 -17.49 9.46 9.43
N THR A 217 -18.73 9.34 9.89
CA THR A 217 -19.13 8.31 10.85
C THR A 217 -18.97 6.91 10.26
N LEU A 218 -19.49 6.68 9.06
CA LEU A 218 -19.46 5.38 8.39
C LEU A 218 -18.02 4.94 8.09
N PHE A 219 -17.22 5.80 7.48
CA PHE A 219 -15.83 5.49 7.11
C PHE A 219 -14.97 5.24 8.35
N THR A 220 -15.14 6.05 9.40
CA THR A 220 -14.44 5.83 10.67
C THR A 220 -14.78 4.46 11.27
N ASN A 221 -16.05 4.08 11.28
CA ASN A 221 -16.48 2.77 11.78
C ASN A 221 -15.95 1.60 10.92
N GLN A 222 -15.93 1.74 9.59
CA GLN A 222 -15.34 0.75 8.69
C GLN A 222 -13.85 0.57 8.98
N ILE A 223 -13.10 1.68 9.10
CA ILE A 223 -11.66 1.63 9.39
C ILE A 223 -11.38 1.01 10.75
N TYR A 224 -12.13 1.36 11.79
CA TYR A 224 -11.99 0.69 13.10
C TYR A 224 -12.34 -0.80 13.04
N SER A 225 -13.29 -1.20 12.19
CA SER A 225 -13.59 -2.62 12.00
C SER A 225 -12.40 -3.36 11.40
N ILE A 226 -11.84 -2.84 10.30
CA ILE A 226 -10.67 -3.42 9.62
C ILE A 226 -9.47 -3.45 10.56
N GLN A 227 -9.20 -2.36 11.29
CA GLN A 227 -8.11 -2.29 12.25
C GLN A 227 -8.24 -3.35 13.35
N ARG A 228 -9.44 -3.52 13.92
CA ARG A 228 -9.67 -4.55 14.94
C ARG A 228 -9.45 -5.96 14.41
N GLU A 229 -9.91 -6.24 13.18
CA GLU A 229 -9.70 -7.53 12.53
C GLU A 229 -8.21 -7.82 12.34
N VAL A 230 -7.47 -6.87 11.75
CA VAL A 230 -6.01 -6.99 11.56
C VAL A 230 -5.28 -7.21 12.90
N LEU A 231 -5.58 -6.41 13.91
CA LEU A 231 -4.94 -6.55 15.23
C LEU A 231 -5.28 -7.88 15.90
N SER A 232 -6.52 -8.36 15.77
CA SER A 232 -6.94 -9.64 16.33
C SER A 232 -6.21 -10.82 15.69
N GLU A 233 -5.98 -10.77 14.37
CA GLU A 233 -5.21 -11.78 13.67
C GLU A 233 -3.73 -11.76 14.03
N LEU A 234 -3.14 -10.58 14.23
CA LEU A 234 -1.75 -10.46 14.69
C LEU A 234 -1.55 -11.06 16.08
N ASN A 235 -2.50 -10.84 16.97
CA ASN A 235 -2.48 -11.44 18.31
C ASN A 235 -2.64 -12.97 18.26
N ARG A 236 -3.49 -13.48 17.35
CA ARG A 236 -3.71 -14.93 17.19
C ARG A 236 -2.53 -15.65 16.53
N SER A 237 -1.79 -14.96 15.67
CA SER A 237 -0.70 -15.52 14.86
C SER A 237 0.67 -15.38 15.51
N SER A 238 0.77 -14.77 16.70
CA SER A 238 2.01 -14.71 17.49
C SER A 238 2.28 -16.08 18.11
N PRO A 239 3.32 -16.83 17.68
CA PRO A 239 3.63 -18.14 18.26
C PRO A 239 4.10 -17.99 19.71
N GLU A 240 3.81 -18.98 20.57
CA GLU A 240 4.37 -19.08 21.94
C GLU A 240 5.89 -19.37 21.96
N ILE A 241 6.47 -19.68 20.80
CA ILE A 241 7.87 -20.06 20.69
C ILE A 241 8.74 -18.80 20.88
N GLY A 242 9.52 -18.78 21.96
CA GLY A 242 10.49 -17.72 22.26
C GLY A 242 11.54 -17.53 21.15
N GLN A 243 12.35 -16.48 21.28
CA GLN A 243 13.33 -16.03 20.27
C GLN A 243 14.11 -17.18 19.63
N THR A 244 13.95 -17.33 18.33
CA THR A 244 14.90 -18.03 17.46
C THR A 244 15.08 -17.23 16.18
N MET A 245 16.32 -17.05 15.72
CA MET A 245 16.68 -16.87 14.31
C MET A 245 18.07 -17.43 14.04
N CYS A 246 18.24 -18.08 12.90
CA CYS A 246 19.52 -18.27 12.20
C CYS A 246 19.42 -17.90 10.70
N ASP A 247 18.36 -17.21 10.27
CA ASP A 247 18.05 -16.96 8.84
C ASP A 247 17.56 -15.52 8.55
N GLY A 248 18.24 -14.49 9.06
CA GLY A 248 18.22 -13.17 8.42
C GLY A 248 16.87 -12.46 8.15
N GLY A 249 15.78 -12.79 8.86
CA GLY A 249 14.47 -12.18 8.66
C GLY A 249 14.50 -10.64 8.74
N MET A 250 13.97 -9.96 7.71
CA MET A 250 13.83 -8.51 7.70
C MET A 250 12.65 -8.08 8.58
N ARG A 251 12.86 -7.07 9.43
CA ARG A 251 11.77 -6.45 10.20
C ARG A 251 10.75 -5.81 9.26
N ALA A 252 9.47 -6.06 9.52
CA ALA A 252 8.38 -5.31 8.90
C ALA A 252 8.55 -3.82 9.18
N ARG A 253 8.49 -2.99 8.14
CA ARG A 253 8.72 -1.54 8.20
C ARG A 253 7.44 -0.74 8.03
N ASN A 254 6.44 -1.34 7.42
CA ASN A 254 5.18 -0.71 7.11
C ASN A 254 4.01 -1.71 7.25
N PHE A 255 2.80 -1.22 7.10
CA PHE A 255 1.58 -2.03 7.24
C PHE A 255 1.47 -3.16 6.21
N GLU A 256 1.88 -2.94 4.97
CA GLU A 256 1.83 -3.94 3.90
C GLU A 256 2.80 -5.11 4.18
N ASP A 257 3.98 -4.84 4.72
CA ASP A 257 4.93 -5.87 5.17
C ASP A 257 4.31 -6.78 6.26
N ILE A 258 3.39 -6.25 7.08
CA ILE A 258 2.75 -6.96 8.19
C ILE A 258 1.63 -7.88 7.70
N ILE A 259 0.75 -7.37 6.85
CA ILE A 259 -0.45 -8.13 6.43
C ILE A 259 -0.26 -8.88 5.10
N GLY A 260 0.81 -8.56 4.36
CA GLY A 260 1.08 -9.08 3.02
C GLY A 260 0.26 -8.37 1.93
N SER A 261 0.81 -8.31 0.71
CA SER A 261 0.20 -7.57 -0.41
C SER A 261 -1.17 -8.11 -0.83
N ILE A 262 -1.38 -9.44 -0.79
CA ILE A 262 -2.69 -10.04 -1.12
C ILE A 262 -3.77 -9.56 -0.16
N LYS A 263 -3.50 -9.55 1.15
CA LYS A 263 -4.48 -9.10 2.13
C LYS A 263 -4.69 -7.59 2.05
N TYR A 264 -3.62 -6.83 1.82
CA TYR A 264 -3.70 -5.40 1.57
C TYR A 264 -4.63 -5.09 0.38
N PHE A 265 -4.49 -5.83 -0.72
CA PHE A 265 -5.36 -5.72 -1.88
C PHE A 265 -6.81 -6.12 -1.59
N SER A 266 -7.05 -7.17 -0.80
CA SER A 266 -8.42 -7.55 -0.43
C SER A 266 -9.16 -6.48 0.40
N ILE A 267 -8.43 -5.71 1.22
CA ILE A 267 -9.01 -4.58 1.97
C ILE A 267 -9.45 -3.49 0.99
N LEU A 268 -8.63 -3.19 -0.02
CA LEU A 268 -8.97 -2.25 -1.08
C LEU A 268 -10.24 -2.66 -1.84
N GLU A 269 -10.33 -3.92 -2.24
CA GLU A 269 -11.53 -4.46 -2.92
C GLU A 269 -12.78 -4.37 -2.03
N TYR A 270 -12.64 -4.69 -0.73
CA TYR A 270 -13.72 -4.55 0.25
C TYR A 270 -14.20 -3.10 0.37
N LEU A 271 -13.28 -2.13 0.48
CA LEU A 271 -13.64 -0.71 0.61
C LEU A 271 -14.41 -0.21 -0.63
N VAL A 272 -13.93 -0.53 -1.83
CA VAL A 272 -14.57 -0.11 -3.09
C VAL A 272 -15.93 -0.78 -3.30
N SER A 273 -16.07 -2.05 -2.91
CA SER A 273 -17.32 -2.81 -3.08
C SER A 273 -18.37 -2.59 -1.99
N SER A 274 -18.00 -1.93 -0.87
CA SER A 274 -18.87 -1.73 0.29
C SER A 274 -20.20 -1.00 -0.01
N GLY A 275 -20.29 -0.25 -1.11
CA GLY A 275 -21.52 0.44 -1.52
C GLY A 275 -22.38 -0.26 -2.56
N GLN A 276 -22.09 -1.52 -2.90
CA GLN A 276 -22.73 -2.27 -3.99
C GLN A 276 -23.79 -3.28 -3.51
N LYS A 277 -24.34 -3.10 -2.30
CA LYS A 277 -25.39 -3.98 -1.73
C LYS A 277 -26.80 -3.47 -1.97
#